data_AF-A0A938BK24-F1
#
_entry.id   AF-A0A938BK24-F1
#
_cell.length_a   1.000
_cell.length_b   1.000
_cell.length_c   1.000
_cell.angle_alpha   90.00
_cell.angle_beta   90.00
_cell.angle_gamma   90.00
#
_symmetry.space_group_name_H-M   'P 1'
#
loop_
_entity.id
_entity.type
_entity.pdbx_description
1 polymer ?
#
loop_
_entity_poly.entity_id
_entity_poly.type
_entity_poly.pdbx_seq_one_letter_code
_entity_poly.pdbx_strand_id
1 'polypeptide(L)'
;MNCPSCQATLPQRANFCGFCGARLAESAVAPASAEAQQFAPPPVHSPSGHLRGSGYLPPLPGDTRAAALTPMGDRRVVTVLFTDVSGFTAMSERLDPEEVREIVNSFFRVLSEPIYRYGGIVDKYIGDAIMAI
;
A
#
# COMPACT_ATOMS: atom_id res chain seq x y z
N MET A 1 -19.78 8.94 -17.55
CA MET A 1 -18.92 9.90 -18.28
C MET A 1 -17.81 9.13 -18.95
N ASN A 2 -17.25 9.62 -20.06
CA ASN A 2 -16.19 8.90 -20.76
C ASN A 2 -14.82 9.49 -20.41
N CYS A 3 -13.82 8.62 -20.26
CA CYS A 3 -12.44 9.05 -20.06
C CYS A 3 -11.94 9.84 -21.29
N PRO A 4 -11.41 11.06 -21.15
CA PRO A 4 -10.87 11.82 -22.28
C PRO A 4 -9.58 11.21 -22.85
N SER A 5 -8.91 10.33 -22.09
CA SER A 5 -7.67 9.67 -22.50
C SER A 5 -7.92 8.34 -23.23
N CYS A 6 -8.79 7.47 -22.70
CA CYS A 6 -9.02 6.13 -23.25
C CYS A 6 -10.46 5.82 -23.66
N GLN A 7 -11.37 6.79 -23.53
CA GLN A 7 -12.80 6.69 -23.89
C GLN A 7 -13.64 5.66 -23.12
N ALA A 8 -13.05 4.96 -22.15
CA ALA A 8 -13.79 4.03 -21.29
C ALA A 8 -14.97 4.72 -20.58
N THR A 9 -16.09 3.99 -20.47
CA THR A 9 -17.29 4.44 -19.74
C THR A 9 -17.05 4.34 -18.23
N LEU A 10 -17.18 5.46 -17.54
CA LEU A 10 -16.89 5.59 -16.12
C LEU A 10 -18.10 6.13 -15.33
N PRO A 11 -18.20 5.78 -14.03
CA PRO A 11 -19.21 6.37 -13.15
C PRO A 11 -19.00 7.88 -13.04
N GLN A 12 -20.10 8.64 -12.88
CA GLN A 12 -20.07 10.12 -12.89
C GLN A 12 -19.28 10.78 -11.75
N ARG A 13 -18.81 10.00 -10.77
CA ARG A 13 -18.01 10.46 -9.61
C ARG A 13 -16.59 9.89 -9.60
N ALA A 14 -16.10 9.35 -10.73
CA ALA A 14 -14.74 8.83 -10.82
C ALA A 14 -13.72 9.98 -10.83
N ASN A 15 -12.80 10.01 -9.85
CA ASN A 15 -11.66 10.95 -9.84
C ASN A 15 -10.57 10.54 -10.86
N PHE A 16 -10.49 9.24 -11.16
CA PHE A 16 -9.51 8.63 -12.05
C PHE A 16 -10.18 7.57 -12.92
N CYS A 17 -9.63 7.33 -14.11
CA CYS A 17 -10.05 6.24 -14.96
C CYS A 17 -9.55 4.89 -14.43
N GLY A 18 -10.46 3.96 -14.11
CA GLY A 18 -10.13 2.60 -13.66
C GLY A 18 -9.50 1.69 -14.73
N PHE A 19 -9.36 2.15 -15.97
CA PHE A 19 -8.75 1.40 -17.07
C PHE A 19 -7.38 1.93 -17.47
N CYS A 20 -7.20 3.25 -17.60
CA CYS A 20 -5.95 3.85 -18.07
C CYS A 20 -5.27 4.77 -17.04
N GLY A 21 -5.86 4.96 -15.85
CA GLY A 21 -5.29 5.77 -14.77
C GLY A 21 -5.36 7.29 -14.98
N ALA A 22 -5.92 7.78 -16.09
CA ALA A 22 -6.00 9.22 -16.36
C ALA A 22 -6.87 9.94 -15.31
N ARG A 23 -6.37 11.09 -14.83
CA ARG A 23 -7.11 11.99 -13.93
C ARG A 23 -8.26 12.65 -14.69
N LEU A 24 -9.45 12.63 -14.11
CA LEU A 24 -10.66 13.22 -14.68
C LEU A 24 -10.90 14.50 -13.88
N ALA A 25 -10.52 15.64 -14.46
CA ALA A 25 -10.50 16.90 -13.74
C ALA A 25 -11.90 17.28 -13.20
N GLU A 26 -11.89 17.72 -11.92
CA GLU A 26 -12.88 18.47 -11.16
C GLU A 26 -14.34 18.00 -11.18
N SER A 27 -14.67 17.13 -10.22
CA SER A 27 -15.97 17.24 -9.55
C SER A 27 -15.71 17.54 -8.07
N ALA A 28 -15.89 18.81 -7.72
CA ALA A 28 -16.01 19.27 -6.35
C ALA A 28 -17.23 18.60 -5.70
N VAL A 29 -17.05 17.40 -5.21
CA VAL A 29 -17.92 16.87 -4.16
C VAL A 29 -17.39 17.49 -2.87
N ALA A 30 -18.02 18.61 -2.47
CA ALA A 30 -17.98 19.01 -1.07
C ALA A 30 -18.34 17.79 -0.22
N PRO A 31 -17.54 17.44 0.80
CA PRO A 31 -17.83 16.27 1.61
C PRO A 31 -19.19 16.50 2.27
N ALA A 32 -20.12 15.57 2.04
CA ALA A 32 -21.28 15.42 2.89
C ALA A 32 -20.74 15.02 4.28
N SER A 33 -20.62 16.02 5.16
CA SER A 33 -20.48 15.93 6.61
C SER A 33 -19.99 14.57 7.14
N ALA A 34 -18.71 14.28 6.91
CA ALA A 34 -17.91 13.52 7.86
C ALA A 34 -16.86 14.52 8.33
N GLU A 35 -16.90 14.84 9.62
CA GLU A 35 -16.08 15.86 10.26
C GLU A 35 -14.62 15.72 9.81
N ALA A 36 -14.15 16.73 9.08
CA ALA A 36 -12.74 16.89 8.74
C ALA A 36 -11.98 17.17 10.04
N GLN A 37 -11.63 16.11 10.75
CA GLN A 37 -10.56 16.18 11.74
C GLN A 37 -9.28 16.42 10.97
N GLN A 38 -8.83 17.66 11.00
CA GLN A 38 -7.55 18.12 10.50
C GLN A 38 -6.44 17.24 11.09
N PHE A 39 -6.09 16.15 10.41
CA PHE A 39 -4.97 15.31 10.80
C PHE A 39 -3.70 16.03 10.33
N ALA A 40 -3.14 16.86 11.22
CA ALA A 40 -1.79 17.35 11.03
C ALA A 40 -0.87 16.13 10.94
N PRO A 41 -0.05 15.98 9.87
CA PRO A 41 0.88 14.86 9.81
C PRO A 41 1.80 14.95 11.04
N PRO A 42 1.95 13.88 11.84
CA PRO A 42 2.92 13.87 12.91
C PRO A 42 4.33 14.11 12.34
N PRO A 43 5.25 14.71 13.11
CA PRO A 43 6.62 14.91 12.65
C PRO A 43 7.20 13.58 12.17
N VAL A 44 7.65 13.56 10.92
CA VAL A 44 8.26 12.39 10.29
C VAL A 44 9.61 12.14 10.98
N HIS A 45 9.65 11.17 11.88
CA HIS A 45 10.89 10.67 12.43
C HIS A 45 11.45 9.63 11.47
N SER A 46 12.54 9.94 10.78
CA SER A 46 13.28 8.97 9.95
C SER A 46 13.70 7.76 10.81
N PRO A 47 13.30 6.52 10.49
CA PRO A 47 13.74 5.38 11.26
C PRO A 47 15.10 4.92 10.74
N SER A 48 16.17 5.29 11.45
CA SER A 48 17.41 4.53 11.42
C SER A 48 17.18 3.22 12.20
N GLY A 49 16.64 2.19 11.55
CA GLY A 49 16.44 0.91 12.21
C GLY A 49 15.88 -0.17 11.29
N HIS A 50 16.74 -1.08 10.83
CA HIS A 50 16.37 -2.29 10.11
C HIS A 50 15.35 -3.14 10.88
N LEU A 51 14.17 -3.35 10.31
CA LEU A 51 13.15 -4.29 10.81
C LEU A 51 13.58 -5.73 10.49
N ARG A 52 13.94 -6.52 11.51
CA ARG A 52 14.16 -7.97 11.41
C ARG A 52 13.14 -8.73 12.28
N GLY A 53 12.43 -9.66 11.64
CA GLY A 53 11.98 -10.92 12.24
C GLY A 53 10.70 -10.92 13.09
N SER A 54 9.58 -11.29 12.47
CA SER A 54 8.35 -11.70 13.15
C SER A 54 8.47 -13.14 13.66
N GLY A 55 8.67 -13.33 14.96
CA GLY A 55 8.52 -14.63 15.62
C GLY A 55 7.82 -14.45 16.96
N TYR A 56 6.53 -14.78 17.03
CA TYR A 56 5.74 -14.74 18.27
C TYR A 56 5.47 -16.18 18.71
N LEU A 57 6.20 -16.66 19.73
CA LEU A 57 5.86 -17.86 20.48
C LEU A 57 5.49 -17.43 21.91
N PRO A 58 4.33 -17.82 22.46
CA PRO A 58 3.99 -17.46 23.83
C PRO A 58 4.99 -18.12 24.81
N PRO A 59 5.45 -17.39 25.85
CA PRO A 59 6.40 -17.93 26.81
C PRO A 59 5.73 -18.98 27.72
N LEU A 60 6.48 -20.05 28.02
CA LEU A 60 6.03 -21.09 28.95
C LEU A 60 6.12 -20.60 30.41
N PRO A 61 5.24 -21.08 31.31
CA PRO A 61 5.26 -20.67 32.72
C PRO A 61 6.57 -21.10 33.39
N GLY A 62 7.32 -20.14 33.94
CA GLY A 62 8.56 -20.40 34.70
C GLY A 62 9.86 -19.98 33.99
N ASP A 63 9.80 -19.54 32.73
CA ASP A 63 10.97 -19.05 32.02
C ASP A 63 11.27 -17.58 32.35
N THR A 64 12.21 -17.32 33.27
CA THR A 64 12.70 -15.95 33.57
C THR A 64 13.50 -15.33 32.43
N ARG A 65 13.86 -16.11 31.40
CA ARG A 65 14.43 -15.61 30.14
C ARG A 65 13.40 -14.89 29.27
N ALA A 66 12.10 -15.09 29.51
CA ALA A 66 11.02 -14.44 28.77
C ALA A 66 10.78 -12.98 29.19
N ALA A 67 11.33 -12.53 30.32
CA ALA A 67 11.17 -11.17 30.83
C ALA A 67 11.82 -10.09 29.92
N ALA A 68 12.65 -10.50 28.95
CA ALA A 68 13.31 -9.60 28.00
C ALA A 68 12.63 -9.49 26.63
N LEU A 69 11.42 -10.04 26.46
CA LEU A 69 10.61 -9.82 25.26
C LEU A 69 9.55 -8.74 25.56
N THR A 70 9.99 -7.58 26.01
CA THR A 70 9.12 -6.39 25.95
C THR A 70 8.79 -6.18 24.48
N PRO A 71 7.51 -6.17 24.07
CA PRO A 71 7.16 -5.89 22.69
C PRO A 71 7.70 -4.49 22.38
N MET A 72 8.75 -4.40 21.57
CA MET A 72 9.31 -3.13 21.09
C MET A 72 8.43 -2.51 19.99
N GLY A 73 7.12 -2.76 20.05
CA GLY A 73 6.13 -2.27 19.12
C GLY A 73 5.40 -1.09 19.73
N ASP A 74 5.34 0.02 19.00
CA ASP A 74 4.55 1.17 19.39
C ASP A 74 3.15 1.07 18.75
N ARG A 75 2.09 1.36 19.53
CA ARG A 75 0.71 1.29 19.04
C ARG A 75 0.32 2.65 18.48
N ARG A 76 0.15 2.72 17.15
CA ARG A 76 -0.19 3.96 16.45
C ARG A 76 -1.40 3.79 15.56
N VAL A 77 -2.15 4.87 15.35
CA VAL A 77 -3.13 4.97 14.27
C VAL A 77 -2.37 5.22 12.98
N VAL A 78 -2.59 4.37 11.98
CA VAL A 78 -1.91 4.41 10.68
C VAL A 78 -2.93 4.30 9.55
N THR A 79 -2.57 4.76 8.36
CA THR A 79 -3.31 4.48 7.12
C THR A 79 -2.59 3.36 6.41
N VAL A 80 -3.31 2.35 5.91
CA VAL A 80 -2.69 1.24 5.18
C VAL A 80 -3.15 1.28 3.73
N LEU A 81 -2.21 1.18 2.79
CA LEU A 81 -2.45 1.02 1.37
C LEU A 81 -2.15 -0.42 0.97
N PHE A 82 -3.13 -1.07 0.33
CA PHE A 82 -2.95 -2.32 -0.39
C PHE A 82 -3.15 -2.09 -1.88
N THR A 83 -2.19 -2.56 -2.69
CA THR A 83 -2.28 -2.55 -4.15
C THR A 83 -1.93 -3.93 -4.69
N ASP A 84 -2.63 -4.39 -5.71
CA ASP A 84 -2.48 -5.73 -6.29
C ASP A 84 -2.57 -5.67 -7.82
N VAL A 85 -1.96 -6.63 -8.53
CA VAL A 85 -1.98 -6.65 -10.00
C VAL A 85 -3.21 -7.42 -10.49
N SER A 86 -4.16 -6.67 -11.06
CA SER A 86 -5.36 -7.28 -11.64
C SER A 86 -5.01 -8.33 -12.70
N GLY A 87 -5.50 -9.56 -12.51
CA GLY A 87 -5.32 -10.67 -13.45
C GLY A 87 -3.95 -11.35 -13.39
N PHE A 88 -3.16 -11.07 -12.35
CA PHE A 88 -1.83 -11.66 -12.16
C PHE A 88 -1.83 -13.18 -12.21
N THR A 89 -2.74 -13.86 -11.50
CA THR A 89 -2.78 -15.34 -11.47
C THR A 89 -2.90 -15.94 -12.87
N ALA A 90 -3.85 -15.44 -13.66
CA ALA A 90 -4.06 -15.91 -15.03
C ALA A 90 -2.89 -15.56 -15.96
N MET A 91 -2.15 -14.48 -15.67
CA MET A 91 -0.94 -14.12 -16.40
C MET A 91 0.23 -15.04 -16.03
N SER A 92 0.43 -15.30 -14.74
CA SER A 92 1.54 -16.11 -14.21
C SER A 92 1.46 -17.59 -14.62
N GLU A 93 0.26 -18.10 -14.89
CA GLU A 93 0.06 -19.46 -15.38
C GLU A 93 0.43 -19.63 -16.87
N ARG A 94 0.48 -18.53 -17.63
CA ARG A 94 0.68 -18.56 -19.09
C ARG A 94 2.06 -18.09 -19.54
N LEU A 95 2.68 -17.20 -18.76
CA LEU A 95 3.98 -16.62 -19.08
C LEU A 95 5.12 -17.40 -18.44
N ASP A 96 6.30 -17.25 -19.02
CA ASP A 96 7.52 -17.78 -18.45
C ASP A 96 7.85 -17.07 -17.11
N PRO A 97 8.37 -17.77 -16.08
CA PRO A 97 8.62 -17.16 -14.77
C PRO A 97 9.53 -15.93 -14.83
N GLU A 98 10.49 -15.91 -15.76
CA GLU A 98 11.40 -14.79 -15.96
C GLU A 98 10.67 -13.56 -16.49
N GLU A 99 9.70 -13.74 -17.37
CA GLU A 99 8.83 -12.67 -17.89
C GLU A 99 7.91 -12.14 -16.79
N VAL A 100 7.30 -13.03 -16.00
CA VAL A 100 6.44 -12.65 -14.86
C VAL A 100 7.23 -11.80 -13.87
N ARG A 101 8.46 -12.22 -13.53
CA ARG A 101 9.36 -11.50 -12.63
C ARG A 101 9.67 -10.10 -13.16
N GLU A 102 9.89 -9.92 -14.46
CA GLU A 102 10.17 -8.61 -15.06
C GLU A 102 8.98 -7.66 -14.96
N ILE A 103 7.77 -8.16 -15.25
CA ILE A 103 6.53 -7.39 -15.15
C ILE A 103 6.32 -6.94 -13.70
N VAL A 104 6.42 -7.86 -12.73
CA VAL A 104 6.20 -7.56 -11.31
C VAL A 104 7.25 -6.57 -10.79
N ASN A 105 8.52 -6.74 -11.14
CA ASN A 105 9.56 -5.80 -10.74
C ASN A 105 9.34 -4.40 -11.34
N SER A 106 8.85 -4.31 -12.57
CA SER A 106 8.49 -3.03 -13.20
C SER A 106 7.34 -2.36 -12.44
N PHE A 107 6.29 -3.12 -12.12
CA PHE A 107 5.16 -2.66 -11.31
C PHE A 107 5.60 -2.11 -9.94
N PHE A 108 6.47 -2.84 -9.23
CA PHE A 108 6.99 -2.39 -7.94
C PHE A 108 7.81 -1.10 -8.04
N ARG A 109 8.63 -0.94 -9.08
CA ARG A 109 9.38 0.30 -9.31
C ARG A 109 8.46 1.50 -9.55
N VAL A 110 7.39 1.31 -10.33
CA VAL A 110 6.43 2.38 -10.65
C VAL A 110 5.60 2.77 -9.42
N LEU A 111 5.19 1.81 -8.59
CA LEU A 111 4.36 2.08 -7.41
C LEU A 111 5.14 2.54 -6.18
N SER A 112 6.39 2.12 -6.02
CA SER A 112 7.20 2.53 -4.87
C SER A 112 7.51 4.04 -4.89
N GLU A 113 7.74 4.63 -6.07
CA GLU A 113 8.04 6.06 -6.20
C GLU A 113 6.93 6.97 -5.61
N PRO A 114 5.64 6.86 -6.00
CA PRO A 114 4.60 7.70 -5.42
C PRO A 114 4.39 7.42 -3.93
N ILE A 115 4.53 6.18 -3.45
CA ILE A 115 4.41 5.86 -2.01
C ILE A 115 5.42 6.71 -1.21
N TYR A 116 6.69 6.68 -1.59
CA TYR A 116 7.71 7.48 -0.92
C TYR A 116 7.52 8.99 -1.14
N ARG A 117 7.08 9.41 -2.33
CA ARG A 117 6.81 10.82 -2.63
C ARG A 117 5.76 11.42 -1.71
N TYR A 118 4.74 10.65 -1.31
CA TYR A 118 3.69 11.09 -0.40
C TYR A 118 3.99 10.78 1.08
N GLY A 119 5.22 10.37 1.41
CA GLY A 119 5.66 10.15 2.78
C GLY A 119 5.25 8.80 3.38
N GLY A 120 4.68 7.90 2.58
CA GLY A 120 4.43 6.52 2.98
C GLY A 120 5.70 5.66 2.89
N ILE A 121 5.66 4.49 3.51
CA ILE A 121 6.73 3.49 3.42
C ILE A 121 6.17 2.15 2.99
N VAL A 122 6.94 1.41 2.19
CA VAL A 122 6.60 0.01 1.86
C VAL A 122 6.96 -0.87 3.05
N ASP A 123 5.96 -1.51 3.65
CA ASP A 123 6.18 -2.47 4.75
C ASP A 123 6.59 -3.84 4.19
N LYS A 124 5.87 -4.33 3.16
CA LYS A 124 6.21 -5.60 2.49
C LYS A 124 5.61 -5.73 1.10
N TYR A 125 6.25 -6.60 0.31
CA TYR A 125 5.75 -7.16 -0.94
C TYR A 125 5.15 -8.54 -0.68
N ILE A 126 3.98 -8.83 -1.24
CA ILE A 126 3.23 -10.07 -1.00
C ILE A 126 2.78 -10.62 -2.36
N GLY A 127 3.58 -11.49 -2.97
CA GLY A 127 3.30 -11.96 -4.33
C GLY A 127 3.39 -10.79 -5.31
N ASP A 128 2.27 -10.44 -5.94
CA ASP A 128 2.07 -9.29 -6.82
C ASP A 128 1.52 -8.03 -6.12
N ALA A 129 1.29 -8.11 -4.80
CA ALA A 129 0.79 -7.01 -4.01
C ALA A 129 1.87 -6.21 -3.27
N ILE A 130 1.57 -4.94 -2.99
CA ILE A 130 2.33 -4.06 -2.08
C ILE A 130 1.45 -3.69 -0.89
N MET A 131 2.02 -3.74 0.31
CA MET A 131 1.47 -3.13 1.51
C MET A 131 2.35 -1.96 1.94
N ALA A 132 1.74 -0.79 2.10
CA ALA A 132 2.39 0.43 2.56
C ALA A 132 1.62 1.07 3.72
N ILE A 133 2.34 1.83 4.55
CA ILE A 133 1.81 2.58 5.69
C ILE A 133 2.19 4.05 5.63
#